data_AF-A0A7C5L2I8-F1
#
_entry.id   AF-A0A7C5L2I8-F1
#
_cell.length_a   1.000
_cell.length_b   1.000
_cell.length_c   1.000
_cell.angle_alpha   90.00
_cell.angle_beta   90.00
_cell.angle_gamma   90.00
#
_symmetry.space_group_name_H-M   'P 1'
#
loop_
_entity.id
_entity.type
_entity.pdbx_description
1 polymer ?
#
loop_
_entity_poly.entity_id
_entity_poly.type
_entity_poly.pdbx_seq_one_letter_code
_entity_poly.pdbx_strand_id
1 'polypeptide(L)'
;MKLQHLLIFFLALSLSGLQAQTQCTDDCVWPGDANNDGIANVFDLLPIGVNIGEQGYPRFDASSEWVPQQAIDWEQTSPDGINYKHFDSDGDGYITLADMNVVNANYSAINNGSIVQTSDVPQDMPTFALIFDTEEINFNPDSPEDLVVTAGLYVAEPLQPIYDLHGLAMQLQYPQDLALPHTISFAPATSSFFGEEGEIYMQEEEIAQYNRMEVAFTRTDGTGKTGNGRIADIEFIVIGDIIGGRAEQEVDYYVHINDLKLIDKKGNYIQVDILNPNPHFTIIKENTTDTNNPSTTNSLSIIPNPATDLIWIEGLSANAEWSLYDMQGRNILHNSQNQIDVAALPRGVYLLQIKHEGGTEVHKVVLQ
;
A
#
# COMPACT_ATOMS: atom_id res chain seq x y z
N MET A 1 -28.24 57.87 -64.63
CA MET A 1 -29.14 56.81 -64.11
C MET A 1 -28.44 55.46 -64.34
N LYS A 2 -28.01 54.80 -63.25
CA LYS A 2 -27.57 53.37 -63.11
C LYS A 2 -26.39 52.90 -64.00
N LEU A 3 -25.17 52.61 -63.52
CA LEU A 3 -24.63 51.72 -62.46
C LEU A 3 -24.70 50.21 -62.81
N GLN A 4 -23.54 49.60 -63.12
CA GLN A 4 -23.21 48.17 -62.94
C GLN A 4 -21.66 48.02 -63.01
N HIS A 5 -20.98 48.12 -61.86
CA HIS A 5 -20.40 47.03 -61.05
C HIS A 5 -19.16 46.35 -61.68
N LEU A 6 -17.99 46.92 -61.39
CA LEU A 6 -16.67 46.28 -61.55
C LEU A 6 -16.26 45.72 -60.18
N LEU A 7 -16.13 44.40 -60.08
CA LEU A 7 -15.71 43.69 -58.88
C LEU A 7 -14.18 43.88 -58.73
N ILE A 8 -13.74 44.61 -57.70
CA ILE A 8 -12.32 44.73 -57.33
C ILE A 8 -12.03 43.70 -56.25
N PHE A 9 -11.18 42.72 -56.56
CA PHE A 9 -10.60 41.80 -55.59
C PHE A 9 -9.59 42.56 -54.73
N PHE A 10 -9.89 42.78 -53.45
CA PHE A 10 -8.92 43.21 -52.45
C PHE A 10 -8.11 41.99 -52.01
N LEU A 11 -6.84 41.95 -52.37
CA LEU A 11 -5.87 41.01 -51.82
C LEU A 11 -5.45 41.53 -50.44
N ALA A 12 -6.08 41.04 -49.37
CA ALA A 12 -5.58 41.24 -48.02
C ALA A 12 -4.39 40.29 -47.81
N LEU A 13 -3.17 40.81 -47.82
CA LEU A 13 -2.05 40.13 -47.20
C LEU A 13 -2.31 40.11 -45.69
N SER A 14 -2.84 39.01 -45.17
CA SER A 14 -2.69 38.69 -43.76
C SER A 14 -1.21 38.36 -43.53
N LEU A 15 -0.46 39.27 -42.90
CA LEU A 15 0.70 38.86 -42.12
C LEU A 15 0.15 38.00 -40.97
N SER A 16 -0.03 36.71 -41.20
CA SER A 16 0.02 35.75 -40.11
C SER A 16 1.46 35.79 -39.63
N GLY A 17 1.71 36.53 -38.55
CA GLY A 17 2.89 36.28 -37.75
C GLY A 17 2.83 34.82 -37.34
N LEU A 18 3.58 33.98 -38.03
CA LEU A 18 4.00 32.70 -37.49
C LEU A 18 4.88 33.12 -36.30
N GLN A 19 4.27 33.24 -35.12
CA GLN A 19 5.02 33.25 -33.89
C GLN A 19 5.73 31.91 -33.92
N ALA A 20 7.02 31.92 -34.26
CA ALA A 20 7.84 30.76 -34.10
C ALA A 20 7.70 30.42 -32.62
N GLN A 21 6.97 29.35 -32.31
CA GLN A 21 6.99 28.77 -30.99
C GLN A 21 8.47 28.50 -30.75
N THR A 22 9.08 29.32 -29.90
CA THR A 22 10.49 29.22 -29.55
C THR A 22 10.60 27.84 -28.92
N GLN A 23 10.99 26.85 -29.72
CA GLN A 23 11.27 25.52 -29.22
C GLN A 23 12.36 25.72 -28.19
N CYS A 24 12.07 25.38 -26.94
CA CYS A 24 13.06 25.46 -25.90
C CYS A 24 14.22 24.52 -26.29
N THR A 25 15.43 25.06 -26.34
CA THR A 25 16.61 24.33 -26.86
C THR A 25 17.60 23.93 -25.78
N ASP A 26 17.51 24.52 -24.59
CA ASP A 26 18.44 24.28 -23.47
C ASP A 26 17.76 24.63 -22.13
N ASP A 27 17.96 23.78 -21.12
CA ASP A 27 17.39 23.85 -19.75
C ASP A 27 15.91 24.29 -19.68
N CYS A 28 15.07 23.47 -20.30
CA CYS A 28 13.63 23.70 -20.41
C CYS A 28 12.90 23.37 -19.13
N VAL A 29 11.94 24.23 -18.77
CA VAL A 29 11.02 23.89 -17.69
C VAL A 29 9.93 22.98 -18.23
N TRP A 30 9.79 21.82 -17.61
CA TRP A 30 8.66 20.92 -17.80
C TRP A 30 7.72 21.11 -16.59
N PRO A 31 6.51 21.65 -16.77
CA PRO A 31 5.60 21.90 -15.65
C PRO A 31 5.35 20.65 -14.81
N GLY A 32 5.74 20.69 -13.53
CA GLY A 32 5.62 19.57 -12.60
C GLY A 32 6.89 18.72 -12.40
N ASP A 33 7.95 18.92 -13.19
CA ASP A 33 9.27 18.31 -13.03
C ASP A 33 10.21 19.29 -12.32
N ALA A 34 9.96 19.51 -11.03
CA ALA A 34 10.65 20.53 -10.26
C ALA A 34 12.10 20.14 -9.97
N ASN A 35 12.41 18.85 -9.89
CA ASN A 35 13.78 18.38 -9.67
C ASN A 35 14.59 18.21 -10.98
N ASN A 36 13.95 18.42 -12.15
CA ASN A 36 14.53 18.34 -13.49
C ASN A 36 15.12 16.95 -13.83
N ASP A 37 14.43 15.88 -13.40
CA ASP A 37 14.77 14.49 -13.72
C ASP A 37 13.99 13.92 -14.91
N GLY A 38 13.08 14.72 -15.48
CA GLY A 38 12.24 14.38 -16.63
C GLY A 38 10.90 13.74 -16.25
N ILE A 39 10.51 13.74 -14.98
CA ILE A 39 9.38 12.98 -14.46
C ILE A 39 8.64 13.79 -13.39
N ALA A 40 7.38 14.16 -13.64
CA ALA A 40 6.54 14.68 -12.56
C ALA A 40 6.07 13.54 -11.64
N ASN A 41 6.49 13.56 -10.38
CA ASN A 41 6.08 12.62 -9.33
C ASN A 41 6.13 13.26 -7.92
N VAL A 42 5.95 12.47 -6.86
CA VAL A 42 5.92 12.99 -5.48
C VAL A 42 7.25 13.62 -5.02
N PHE A 43 8.38 13.31 -5.65
CA PHE A 43 9.68 13.87 -5.28
C PHE A 43 9.81 15.35 -5.68
N ASP A 44 9.07 15.80 -6.70
CA ASP A 44 9.02 17.20 -7.13
C ASP A 44 8.36 18.12 -6.11
N LEU A 45 7.56 17.56 -5.20
CA LEU A 45 6.91 18.32 -4.13
C LEU A 45 7.90 18.82 -3.07
N LEU A 46 9.06 18.16 -2.94
CA LEU A 46 10.09 18.54 -1.96
C LEU A 46 10.73 19.91 -2.27
N PRO A 47 11.34 20.12 -3.46
CA PRO A 47 11.92 21.42 -3.80
C PRO A 47 10.87 22.53 -3.89
N ILE A 48 9.64 22.25 -4.31
CA ILE A 48 8.55 23.25 -4.29
C ILE A 48 8.23 23.64 -2.85
N GLY A 49 7.97 22.66 -1.97
CA GLY A 49 7.52 22.90 -0.61
C GLY A 49 8.48 23.74 0.23
N VAL A 50 9.78 23.46 0.15
CA VAL A 50 10.80 24.22 0.91
C VAL A 50 10.99 25.65 0.42
N ASN A 51 10.53 25.96 -0.80
CA ASN A 51 10.70 27.26 -1.43
C ASN A 51 9.38 28.03 -1.64
N ILE A 52 8.28 27.61 -0.99
CA ILE A 52 7.02 28.35 -1.01
C ILE A 52 7.25 29.80 -0.53
N GLY A 53 6.74 30.75 -1.32
CA GLY A 53 6.84 32.19 -1.05
C GLY A 53 8.00 32.88 -1.76
N GLU A 54 8.87 32.13 -2.43
CA GLU A 54 9.90 32.70 -3.31
C GLU A 54 9.31 33.28 -4.59
N GLN A 55 9.96 34.30 -5.12
CA GLN A 55 9.54 35.04 -6.31
C GLN A 55 10.69 35.17 -7.30
N GLY A 56 10.38 35.08 -8.59
CA GLY A 56 11.30 35.40 -9.67
C GLY A 56 10.62 35.89 -10.93
N TYR A 57 11.13 35.46 -12.08
CA TYR A 57 10.64 35.89 -13.38
C TYR A 57 9.50 34.99 -13.87
N PRO A 58 8.31 35.53 -14.19
CA PRO A 58 7.22 34.75 -14.79
C PRO A 58 7.59 34.28 -16.20
N ARG A 59 7.02 33.15 -16.63
CA ARG A 59 7.16 32.67 -18.01
C ARG A 59 6.28 33.51 -18.95
N PHE A 60 6.82 33.92 -20.10
CA PHE A 60 6.13 34.83 -21.04
C PHE A 60 4.82 34.26 -21.60
N ASP A 61 4.80 32.97 -21.94
CA ASP A 61 3.63 32.23 -22.40
C ASP A 61 3.41 31.01 -21.47
N ALA A 62 3.25 31.28 -20.17
CA ALA A 62 3.13 30.26 -19.13
C ALA A 62 1.98 29.26 -19.43
N SER A 63 2.27 27.98 -19.29
CA SER A 63 1.32 26.88 -19.36
C SER A 63 1.61 25.86 -18.27
N SER A 64 0.57 25.22 -17.74
CA SER A 64 0.70 24.09 -16.82
C SER A 64 0.68 22.74 -17.53
N GLU A 65 0.55 22.70 -18.86
CA GLU A 65 0.58 21.45 -19.63
C GLU A 65 2.01 20.90 -19.72
N TRP A 66 2.15 19.57 -19.79
CA TRP A 66 3.44 18.88 -19.98
C TRP A 66 4.05 19.14 -21.37
N VAL A 67 4.55 20.36 -21.56
CA VAL A 67 5.23 20.83 -22.76
C VAL A 67 6.45 21.66 -22.36
N PRO A 68 7.60 21.50 -23.04
CA PRO A 68 8.82 22.19 -22.66
C PRO A 68 8.67 23.70 -22.88
N GLN A 69 8.94 24.48 -21.85
CA GLN A 69 8.84 25.93 -21.88
C GLN A 69 10.18 26.59 -21.61
N GLN A 70 10.50 27.61 -22.41
CA GLN A 70 11.64 28.47 -22.15
C GLN A 70 11.30 29.40 -20.97
N ALA A 71 12.19 29.47 -19.99
CA ALA A 71 12.09 30.39 -18.87
C ALA A 71 13.41 31.13 -18.68
N ILE A 72 13.33 32.33 -18.11
CA ILE A 72 14.51 33.09 -17.68
C ILE A 72 14.96 32.51 -16.35
N ASP A 73 16.26 32.26 -16.21
CA ASP A 73 16.84 31.83 -14.93
C ASP A 73 16.53 32.84 -13.83
N TRP A 74 16.07 32.31 -12.70
CA TRP A 74 15.96 33.07 -11.46
C TRP A 74 17.36 33.26 -10.87
N GLU A 75 17.51 34.20 -9.93
CA GLU A 75 18.79 34.41 -9.25
C GLU A 75 19.13 33.26 -8.28
N GLN A 76 18.10 32.54 -7.83
CA GLN A 76 18.17 31.45 -6.87
C GLN A 76 18.43 30.10 -7.55
N THR A 77 19.13 29.23 -6.83
CA THR A 77 19.44 27.86 -7.24
C THR A 77 19.50 26.98 -6.00
N SER A 78 18.98 25.76 -6.08
CA SER A 78 18.94 24.82 -4.96
C SER A 78 20.34 24.25 -4.66
N PRO A 79 20.53 23.61 -3.50
CA PRO A 79 21.82 22.99 -3.15
C PRO A 79 22.34 21.97 -4.17
N ASP A 80 21.45 21.30 -4.90
CA ASP A 80 21.76 20.35 -5.97
C ASP A 80 21.90 21.00 -7.37
N GLY A 81 21.80 22.33 -7.46
CA GLY A 81 22.10 23.08 -8.68
C GLY A 81 20.90 23.35 -9.60
N ILE A 82 19.67 23.06 -9.17
CA ILE A 82 18.46 23.31 -9.96
C ILE A 82 18.03 24.77 -9.81
N ASN A 83 17.83 25.46 -10.93
CA ASN A 83 17.35 26.84 -10.92
C ASN A 83 15.88 26.90 -10.48
N TYR A 84 15.51 27.89 -9.68
CA TYR A 84 14.16 27.97 -9.08
C TYR A 84 13.04 28.17 -10.11
N LYS A 85 13.36 28.55 -11.36
CA LYS A 85 12.39 28.56 -12.47
C LYS A 85 11.68 27.22 -12.69
N HIS A 86 12.29 26.11 -12.27
CA HIS A 86 11.71 24.76 -12.37
C HIS A 86 10.67 24.49 -11.27
N PHE A 87 10.75 25.22 -10.15
CA PHE A 87 9.84 25.04 -9.02
C PHE A 87 8.53 25.81 -9.22
N ASP A 88 8.57 26.91 -9.98
CA ASP A 88 7.42 27.65 -10.51
C ASP A 88 6.80 26.87 -11.68
N SER A 89 6.10 25.79 -11.34
CA SER A 89 5.50 24.86 -12.27
C SER A 89 4.33 25.46 -13.05
N ASP A 90 3.55 26.37 -12.49
CA ASP A 90 2.50 27.06 -13.25
C ASP A 90 3.04 28.25 -14.09
N GLY A 91 4.21 28.78 -13.72
CA GLY A 91 4.96 29.76 -14.47
C GLY A 91 4.54 31.21 -14.20
N ASP A 92 3.81 31.46 -13.13
CA ASP A 92 3.28 32.79 -12.77
C ASP A 92 4.33 33.72 -12.10
N GLY A 93 5.52 33.19 -11.80
CA GLY A 93 6.63 33.90 -11.17
C GLY A 93 6.69 33.75 -9.65
N TYR A 94 5.82 32.94 -9.03
CA TYR A 94 5.75 32.69 -7.59
C TYR A 94 5.71 31.20 -7.27
N ILE A 95 6.56 30.75 -6.34
CA ILE A 95 6.48 29.36 -5.86
C ILE A 95 5.38 29.29 -4.78
N THR A 96 4.32 28.54 -5.05
CA THR A 96 3.15 28.39 -4.19
C THR A 96 2.59 26.96 -4.19
N LEU A 97 1.48 26.74 -3.49
CA LEU A 97 0.74 25.47 -3.57
C LEU A 97 0.10 25.23 -4.95
N ALA A 98 -0.04 26.26 -5.80
CA ALA A 98 -0.53 26.09 -7.16
C ALA A 98 0.43 25.22 -7.99
N ASP A 99 1.74 25.35 -7.77
CA ASP A 99 2.77 24.56 -8.44
C ASP A 99 2.69 23.08 -8.11
N MET A 100 2.40 22.75 -6.84
CA MET A 100 2.18 21.36 -6.42
C MET A 100 0.99 20.73 -7.15
N ASN A 101 -0.07 21.51 -7.43
CA ASN A 101 -1.21 21.00 -8.21
C ASN A 101 -0.82 20.71 -9.67
N VAL A 102 0.18 21.41 -10.22
CA VAL A 102 0.70 21.13 -11.57
C VAL A 102 1.49 19.82 -11.60
N VAL A 103 2.28 19.53 -10.57
CA VAL A 103 2.93 18.21 -10.40
C VAL A 103 1.87 17.11 -10.46
N ASN A 104 0.77 17.26 -9.71
CA ASN A 104 -0.33 16.30 -9.72
C ASN A 104 -1.02 16.20 -11.10
N ALA A 105 -1.27 17.33 -11.77
CA ALA A 105 -1.91 17.34 -13.08
C ALA A 105 -1.08 16.63 -14.17
N ASN A 106 0.24 16.67 -14.07
CA ASN A 106 1.17 16.06 -15.03
C ASN A 106 1.81 14.76 -14.52
N TYR A 107 1.30 14.20 -13.42
CA TYR A 107 1.91 13.05 -12.74
C TYR A 107 2.12 11.88 -13.71
N SER A 108 3.35 11.36 -13.74
CA SER A 108 3.78 10.36 -14.70
C SER A 108 4.20 9.05 -14.03
N ALA A 109 3.34 8.04 -14.16
CA ALA A 109 3.55 6.70 -13.64
C ALA A 109 4.60 5.91 -14.46
N ILE A 110 5.89 6.06 -14.15
CA ILE A 110 6.95 5.27 -14.81
C ILE A 110 7.61 4.26 -13.88
N ASN A 111 8.09 3.15 -14.44
CA ASN A 111 8.82 2.14 -13.68
C ASN A 111 10.30 2.51 -13.54
N ASN A 112 10.61 3.41 -12.61
CA ASN A 112 11.97 3.85 -12.30
C ASN A 112 12.42 3.44 -10.90
N GLY A 113 11.81 2.38 -10.32
CA GLY A 113 12.18 1.89 -9.01
C GLY A 113 13.68 1.60 -8.93
N SER A 114 14.42 2.51 -8.34
CA SER A 114 15.76 2.24 -7.86
C SER A 114 15.59 1.55 -6.52
N ILE A 115 16.43 0.58 -6.20
CA ILE A 115 16.44 -0.02 -4.86
C ILE A 115 17.22 0.95 -3.97
N VAL A 116 16.76 1.24 -2.75
CA VAL A 116 17.56 2.03 -1.81
C VAL A 116 18.86 1.26 -1.61
N GLN A 117 19.97 1.84 -2.08
CA GLN A 117 21.27 1.29 -1.75
C GLN A 117 21.52 1.60 -0.28
N THR A 118 21.41 0.57 0.56
CA THR A 118 21.96 0.59 1.92
C THR A 118 23.47 0.69 1.80
N SER A 119 23.98 1.90 1.54
CA SER A 119 25.40 2.19 1.72
C SER A 119 25.70 2.05 3.21
N ASP A 120 26.94 1.71 3.58
CA ASP A 120 27.37 1.79 4.98
C ASP A 120 27.20 3.24 5.48
N VAL A 121 26.04 3.52 6.07
CA VAL A 121 25.70 4.84 6.59
C VAL A 121 26.54 5.02 7.87
N PRO A 122 27.18 6.20 8.09
CA PRO A 122 27.89 6.46 9.34
C PRO A 122 26.98 6.20 10.55
N GLN A 123 27.52 5.63 11.64
CA GLN A 123 26.74 5.29 12.84
C GLN A 123 26.05 6.49 13.52
N ASP A 124 26.39 7.72 13.13
CA ASP A 124 25.84 8.96 13.68
C ASP A 124 24.74 9.60 12.81
N MET A 125 24.14 8.88 11.86
CA MET A 125 23.01 9.38 11.07
C MET A 125 21.62 9.08 11.67
N PRO A 126 20.65 10.01 11.61
CA PRO A 126 19.28 9.75 12.04
C PRO A 126 18.67 8.57 11.28
N THR A 127 17.75 7.87 11.93
CA THR A 127 17.15 6.65 11.38
C THR A 127 15.84 6.93 10.64
N PHE A 128 15.43 6.00 9.78
CA PHE A 128 14.10 5.92 9.21
C PHE A 128 13.60 4.49 9.28
N ALA A 129 12.33 4.29 9.62
CA ALA A 129 11.72 2.97 9.62
C ALA A 129 10.23 3.04 9.31
N LEU A 130 9.75 2.01 8.62
CA LEU A 130 8.33 1.64 8.63
C LEU A 130 8.20 0.45 9.59
N ILE A 131 7.34 0.56 10.58
CA ILE A 131 7.14 -0.45 11.63
C ILE A 131 5.67 -0.83 11.67
N PHE A 132 5.35 -2.10 11.47
CA PHE A 132 3.99 -2.60 11.65
C PHE A 132 3.59 -2.55 13.13
N ASP A 133 2.35 -2.16 13.42
CA ASP A 133 1.84 -2.13 14.79
C ASP A 133 1.59 -3.56 15.34
N THR A 134 1.66 -4.57 14.47
CA THR A 134 1.53 -5.99 14.81
C THR A 134 2.50 -6.80 13.97
N GLU A 135 3.29 -7.67 14.62
CA GLU A 135 4.26 -8.54 13.94
C GLU A 135 3.62 -9.85 13.43
N GLU A 136 2.58 -10.34 14.11
CA GLU A 136 1.89 -11.59 13.79
C GLU A 136 0.37 -11.45 13.88
N ILE A 137 -0.36 -11.95 12.88
CA ILE A 137 -1.83 -11.98 12.85
C ILE A 137 -2.30 -13.42 12.69
N ASN A 138 -3.15 -13.88 13.61
CA ASN A 138 -3.81 -15.18 13.48
C ASN A 138 -5.00 -15.07 12.53
N PHE A 139 -5.05 -15.97 11.54
CA PHE A 139 -6.14 -16.05 10.55
C PHE A 139 -6.84 -17.40 10.64
N ASN A 140 -8.16 -17.40 10.77
CA ASN A 140 -9.00 -18.60 10.85
C ASN A 140 -10.32 -18.39 10.07
N PRO A 141 -11.18 -19.42 9.91
CA PRO A 141 -12.42 -19.27 9.15
C PRO A 141 -13.42 -18.23 9.69
N ASP A 142 -13.26 -17.77 10.94
CA ASP A 142 -14.08 -16.71 11.54
C ASP A 142 -13.43 -15.30 11.40
N SER A 143 -12.21 -15.22 10.84
CA SER A 143 -11.56 -13.95 10.52
C SER A 143 -12.34 -13.17 9.46
N PRO A 144 -12.27 -11.82 9.47
CA PRO A 144 -12.95 -11.02 8.45
C PRO A 144 -12.38 -11.28 7.05
N GLU A 145 -13.20 -11.06 6.02
CA GLU A 145 -12.81 -11.19 4.60
C GLU A 145 -11.66 -10.27 4.24
N ASP A 146 -11.59 -9.10 4.88
CA ASP A 146 -10.51 -8.13 4.74
C ASP A 146 -9.85 -7.89 6.11
N LEU A 147 -8.53 -8.07 6.16
CA LEU A 147 -7.73 -7.76 7.34
C LEU A 147 -7.21 -6.32 7.23
N VAL A 148 -7.47 -5.53 8.27
CA VAL A 148 -6.91 -4.18 8.42
C VAL A 148 -5.60 -4.29 9.20
N VAL A 149 -4.50 -3.84 8.60
CA VAL A 149 -3.17 -3.86 9.23
C VAL A 149 -2.58 -2.47 9.21
N THR A 150 -2.11 -1.99 10.35
CA THR A 150 -1.55 -0.64 10.49
C THR A 150 -0.03 -0.66 10.67
N ALA A 151 0.64 0.36 10.15
CA ALA A 151 2.06 0.60 10.33
C ALA A 151 2.32 2.08 10.63
N GLY A 152 3.48 2.39 11.19
CA GLY A 152 3.95 3.74 11.44
C GLY A 152 5.21 4.06 10.65
N LEU A 153 5.30 5.28 10.14
CA LEU A 153 6.55 5.87 9.67
C LEU A 153 7.24 6.56 10.84
N TYR A 154 8.43 6.09 11.18
CA TYR A 154 9.27 6.62 12.24
C TYR A 154 10.48 7.33 11.65
N VAL A 155 10.73 8.53 12.14
CA VAL A 155 11.92 9.31 11.81
C VAL A 155 12.73 9.54 13.07
N ALA A 156 14.01 9.19 13.01
CA ALA A 156 15.02 9.38 14.04
C ALA A 156 14.71 8.71 15.39
N GLU A 157 15.69 8.75 16.30
CA GLU A 157 15.55 8.28 17.68
C GLU A 157 15.76 9.43 18.68
N PRO A 158 15.28 9.30 19.94
CA PRO A 158 15.47 10.31 20.98
C PRO A 158 16.91 10.77 21.21
N LEU A 159 17.87 9.85 21.08
CA LEU A 159 19.30 10.15 21.28
C LEU A 159 19.98 10.67 20.01
N GLN A 160 19.27 10.64 18.87
CA GLN A 160 19.80 10.95 17.55
C GLN A 160 18.69 11.62 16.71
N PRO A 161 18.21 12.81 17.12
CA PRO A 161 17.11 13.48 16.44
C PRO A 161 17.51 13.94 15.04
N ILE A 162 16.52 14.05 14.16
CA ILE A 162 16.69 14.75 12.90
C ILE A 162 16.57 16.27 13.15
N TYR A 163 17.37 17.06 12.44
CA TYR A 163 17.38 18.52 12.57
C TYR A 163 16.80 19.19 11.33
N ASP A 164 15.99 20.22 11.55
CA ASP A 164 15.42 21.08 10.52
C ASP A 164 14.71 20.31 9.37
N LEU A 165 14.14 19.13 9.63
CA LEU A 165 13.39 18.35 8.63
C LEU A 165 12.22 19.17 8.09
N HIS A 166 12.17 19.34 6.77
CA HIS A 166 11.14 20.10 6.08
C HIS A 166 10.20 19.21 5.27
N GLY A 167 10.72 18.15 4.66
CA GLY A 167 9.91 17.23 3.89
C GLY A 167 10.60 15.90 3.63
N LEU A 168 9.80 14.93 3.22
CA LEU A 168 10.25 13.63 2.75
C LEU A 168 9.35 13.12 1.64
N ALA A 169 9.91 12.33 0.73
CA ALA A 169 9.18 11.61 -0.29
C ALA A 169 9.76 10.21 -0.40
N MET A 170 8.90 9.23 -0.67
CA MET A 170 9.31 7.84 -0.76
C MET A 170 8.43 7.00 -1.67
N GLN A 171 8.96 5.84 -2.05
CA GLN A 171 8.24 4.79 -2.75
C GLN A 171 8.21 3.52 -1.90
N LEU A 172 7.02 3.00 -1.68
CA LEU A 172 6.77 1.71 -1.07
C LEU A 172 6.30 0.73 -2.14
N GLN A 173 6.81 -0.50 -2.12
CA GLN A 173 6.31 -1.59 -2.95
C GLN A 173 5.68 -2.67 -2.07
N TYR A 174 4.50 -3.15 -2.47
CA TYR A 174 3.68 -4.07 -1.69
C TYR A 174 3.31 -5.33 -2.50
N PRO A 175 2.87 -6.44 -1.87
CA PRO A 175 2.53 -7.68 -2.56
C PRO A 175 1.10 -7.61 -3.12
N GLN A 176 0.96 -7.48 -4.44
CA GLN A 176 -0.34 -7.34 -5.14
C GLN A 176 -1.30 -8.50 -4.92
N ASP A 177 -0.75 -9.70 -4.73
CA ASP A 177 -1.49 -10.93 -4.54
C ASP A 177 -2.06 -11.04 -3.12
N LEU A 178 -1.76 -10.10 -2.24
CA LEU A 178 -2.28 -10.04 -0.88
C LEU A 178 -2.99 -8.70 -0.60
N ALA A 179 -2.51 -7.61 -1.16
CA ALA A 179 -3.09 -6.28 -1.00
C ALA A 179 -4.32 -6.09 -1.88
N LEU A 180 -5.36 -5.48 -1.33
CA LEU A 180 -6.44 -4.94 -2.14
C LEU A 180 -5.96 -3.62 -2.79
N PRO A 181 -6.00 -3.46 -4.13
CA PRO A 181 -5.61 -2.20 -4.76
C PRO A 181 -6.54 -1.06 -4.34
N HIS A 182 -6.02 0.17 -4.30
CA HIS A 182 -6.77 1.39 -3.97
C HIS A 182 -7.28 1.47 -2.52
N THR A 183 -6.67 0.71 -1.61
CA THR A 183 -7.06 0.70 -0.19
C THR A 183 -5.90 0.92 0.78
N ILE A 184 -4.69 1.17 0.28
CA ILE A 184 -3.59 1.63 1.14
C ILE A 184 -3.77 3.14 1.33
N SER A 185 -3.76 3.61 2.57
CA SER A 185 -3.96 5.04 2.87
C SER A 185 -2.99 5.54 3.93
N PHE A 186 -2.61 6.82 3.83
CA PHE A 186 -1.74 7.51 4.77
C PHE A 186 -2.50 8.58 5.55
N ALA A 187 -2.09 8.78 6.80
CA ALA A 187 -2.53 9.89 7.62
C ALA A 187 -1.34 10.46 8.42
N PRO A 188 -1.29 11.78 8.70
CA PRO A 188 -0.33 12.31 9.66
C PRO A 188 -0.58 11.68 11.03
N ALA A 189 0.49 11.25 11.71
CA ALA A 189 0.36 10.68 13.04
C ALA A 189 -0.04 11.75 14.06
N THR A 190 -0.94 11.41 14.98
CA THR A 190 -1.33 12.34 16.05
C THR A 190 -0.15 12.69 16.94
N SER A 191 0.01 13.96 17.30
CA SER A 191 1.15 14.49 18.08
C SER A 191 2.52 14.29 17.40
N SER A 192 2.54 14.21 16.07
CA SER A 192 3.77 14.15 15.28
C SER A 192 4.61 15.41 15.48
N PHE A 193 5.92 15.24 15.71
CA PHE A 193 6.84 16.39 15.78
C PHE A 193 6.95 17.13 14.44
N PHE A 194 6.65 16.43 13.33
CA PHE A 194 6.75 16.96 11.98
C PHE A 194 5.62 17.93 11.66
N GLY A 195 4.49 17.86 12.39
CA GLY A 195 3.34 18.75 12.24
C GLY A 195 2.02 17.98 12.23
N GLU A 196 0.92 18.74 12.29
CA GLU A 196 -0.45 18.23 12.23
C GLU A 196 -1.13 18.66 10.92
N GLU A 197 -2.38 18.23 10.73
CA GLU A 197 -3.22 18.63 9.61
C GLU A 197 -3.27 20.17 9.45
N GLY A 198 -2.93 20.66 8.25
CA GLY A 198 -2.88 22.08 7.91
C GLY A 198 -1.50 22.74 8.00
N GLU A 199 -0.50 22.11 8.61
CA GLU A 199 0.91 22.54 8.54
C GLU A 199 1.71 21.79 7.46
N ILE A 200 1.18 20.64 7.03
CA ILE A 200 1.81 19.70 6.11
C ILE A 200 0.92 19.56 4.88
N TYR A 201 1.54 19.61 3.70
CA TYR A 201 0.99 19.09 2.48
C TYR A 201 1.40 17.63 2.34
N MET A 202 0.41 16.75 2.18
CA MET A 202 0.62 15.33 1.90
C MET A 202 0.01 15.01 0.54
N GLN A 203 0.75 14.25 -0.26
CA GLN A 203 0.23 13.63 -1.46
C GLN A 203 0.64 12.16 -1.47
N GLU A 204 -0.32 11.30 -1.75
CA GLU A 204 -0.13 9.87 -1.99
C GLU A 204 -0.63 9.55 -3.40
N GLU A 205 0.06 8.65 -4.10
CA GLU A 205 -0.31 8.19 -5.42
C GLU A 205 -0.02 6.70 -5.54
N GLU A 206 -1.05 5.91 -5.86
CA GLU A 206 -0.91 4.48 -6.06
C GLU A 206 -0.73 4.13 -7.53
N ILE A 207 0.43 3.55 -7.84
CA ILE A 207 0.76 3.03 -9.15
C ILE A 207 0.49 1.52 -9.16
N ALA A 208 -0.79 1.15 -9.13
CA ALA A 208 -1.26 -0.23 -8.96
C ALA A 208 -0.66 -1.24 -9.97
N GLN A 209 -0.33 -0.79 -11.20
CA GLN A 209 0.32 -1.63 -12.22
C GLN A 209 1.76 -2.06 -11.86
N TYR A 210 2.39 -1.38 -10.90
CA TYR A 210 3.75 -1.67 -10.40
C TYR A 210 3.74 -2.05 -8.91
N ASN A 211 2.57 -2.21 -8.30
CA ASN A 211 2.39 -2.51 -6.88
C ASN A 211 3.13 -1.52 -5.99
N ARG A 212 3.04 -0.25 -6.37
CA ARG A 212 3.84 0.83 -5.82
C ARG A 212 2.92 1.89 -5.28
N MET A 213 3.24 2.35 -4.09
CA MET A 213 2.65 3.51 -3.46
C MET A 213 3.73 4.57 -3.32
N GLU A 214 3.45 5.76 -3.81
CA GLU A 214 4.34 6.91 -3.71
C GLU A 214 3.73 7.92 -2.76
N VAL A 215 4.52 8.47 -1.86
CA VAL A 215 4.01 9.45 -0.89
C VAL A 215 5.04 10.53 -0.63
N ALA A 216 4.58 11.76 -0.50
CA ALA A 216 5.37 12.87 0.01
C ALA A 216 4.65 13.61 1.13
N PHE A 217 5.45 14.09 2.06
CA PHE A 217 5.08 14.99 3.14
C PHE A 217 6.01 16.19 3.06
N THR A 218 5.46 17.39 2.95
CA THR A 218 6.27 18.61 2.97
C THR A 218 5.56 19.68 3.78
N ARG A 219 6.31 20.45 4.56
CA ARG A 219 5.74 21.55 5.33
C ARG A 219 5.38 22.70 4.39
N THR A 220 4.31 23.41 4.70
CA THR A 220 3.84 24.55 3.88
C THR A 220 4.05 25.90 4.55
N ASP A 221 4.55 25.90 5.80
CA ASP A 221 4.81 27.11 6.56
C ASP A 221 6.26 27.61 6.45
N GLY A 222 7.09 26.95 5.64
CA GLY A 222 8.50 27.29 5.41
C GLY A 222 9.41 27.02 6.60
N THR A 223 8.95 26.29 7.63
CA THR A 223 9.75 25.98 8.81
C THR A 223 10.22 24.52 8.82
N GLY A 224 11.47 24.29 9.20
CA GLY A 224 11.96 22.94 9.50
C GLY A 224 11.64 22.54 10.95
N LYS A 225 11.44 21.24 11.19
CA LYS A 225 11.21 20.68 12.52
C LYS A 225 12.38 19.80 12.95
N THR A 226 12.78 19.96 14.21
CA THR A 226 13.79 19.12 14.84
C THR A 226 13.09 18.19 15.84
N GLY A 227 13.34 16.90 15.75
CA GLY A 227 12.68 15.92 16.60
C GLY A 227 12.92 14.49 16.20
N ASN A 228 12.05 13.61 16.66
CA ASN A 228 12.00 12.19 16.33
C ASN A 228 10.60 11.65 16.64
N GLY A 229 10.31 10.45 16.12
CA GLY A 229 9.10 9.70 16.44
C GLY A 229 8.27 9.34 15.21
N ARG A 230 7.06 8.83 15.47
CA ARG A 230 6.07 8.49 14.44
C ARG A 230 5.55 9.78 13.80
N ILE A 231 5.59 9.86 12.48
CA ILE A 231 5.15 11.02 11.72
C ILE A 231 3.91 10.75 10.86
N ALA A 232 3.66 9.49 10.53
CA ALA A 232 2.52 9.07 9.73
C ALA A 232 2.06 7.67 10.14
N ASP A 233 0.76 7.45 9.98
CA ASP A 233 0.09 6.17 10.08
C ASP A 233 -0.21 5.68 8.65
N ILE A 234 -0.01 4.38 8.43
CA ILE A 234 -0.33 3.70 7.16
C ILE A 234 -1.32 2.60 7.48
N GLU A 235 -2.41 2.53 6.73
CA GLU A 235 -3.37 1.42 6.77
C GLU A 235 -3.26 0.59 5.50
N PHE A 236 -3.15 -0.73 5.66
CA PHE A 236 -3.16 -1.72 4.59
C PHE A 236 -4.41 -2.59 4.74
N ILE A 237 -5.10 -2.86 3.62
CA ILE A 237 -6.15 -3.86 3.56
C ILE A 237 -5.61 -5.10 2.84
N VAL A 238 -5.68 -6.24 3.53
CA VAL A 238 -5.19 -7.53 3.05
C VAL A 238 -6.35 -8.50 2.84
N ILE A 239 -6.37 -9.15 1.68
CA ILE A 239 -7.48 -9.98 1.24
C ILE A 239 -7.42 -11.35 1.95
N GLY A 240 -8.31 -11.53 2.92
CA GLY A 240 -8.49 -12.75 3.72
C GLY A 240 -8.80 -13.98 2.88
N ASP A 241 -9.62 -13.86 1.83
CA ASP A 241 -9.94 -14.98 0.94
C ASP A 241 -8.70 -15.57 0.26
N ILE A 242 -7.73 -14.72 -0.12
CA ILE A 242 -6.48 -15.18 -0.72
C ILE A 242 -5.63 -15.90 0.32
N ILE A 243 -5.56 -15.38 1.54
CA ILE A 243 -4.86 -16.02 2.67
C ILE A 243 -5.49 -17.39 2.95
N GLY A 244 -6.81 -17.47 3.05
CA GLY A 244 -7.57 -18.71 3.28
C GLY A 244 -7.31 -19.78 2.22
N GLY A 245 -7.19 -19.38 0.95
CA GLY A 245 -6.91 -20.27 -0.18
C GLY A 245 -5.46 -20.77 -0.30
N ARG A 246 -4.50 -20.16 0.40
CA ARG A 246 -3.07 -20.55 0.35
C ARG A 246 -2.78 -21.89 1.04
N ALA A 247 -1.77 -22.61 0.55
CA ALA A 247 -1.34 -23.87 1.17
C ALA A 247 -0.38 -23.65 2.34
N GLU A 248 0.36 -22.53 2.28
CA GLU A 248 1.30 -22.07 3.28
C GLU A 248 0.58 -21.78 4.60
N GLN A 249 1.18 -22.19 5.72
CA GLN A 249 0.65 -21.95 7.07
C GLN A 249 1.02 -20.57 7.60
N GLU A 250 2.13 -20.02 7.11
CA GLU A 250 2.62 -18.69 7.42
C GLU A 250 2.73 -17.94 6.09
N VAL A 251 2.14 -16.74 6.04
CA VAL A 251 2.13 -15.88 4.86
C VAL A 251 2.72 -14.53 5.25
N ASP A 252 3.90 -14.23 4.74
CA ASP A 252 4.56 -12.96 4.98
C ASP A 252 4.05 -11.87 4.03
N TYR A 253 3.76 -10.70 4.58
CA TYR A 253 3.43 -9.51 3.82
C TYR A 253 4.62 -8.54 3.88
N TYR A 254 5.47 -8.56 2.84
CA TYR A 254 6.63 -7.68 2.74
C TYR A 254 6.27 -6.34 2.11
N VAL A 255 6.66 -5.25 2.77
CA VAL A 255 6.71 -3.91 2.16
C VAL A 255 8.17 -3.55 1.91
N HIS A 256 8.49 -3.09 0.71
CA HIS A 256 9.84 -2.69 0.33
C HIS A 256 9.91 -1.17 0.21
N ILE A 257 10.89 -0.55 0.87
CA ILE A 257 11.21 0.87 0.70
C ILE A 257 12.23 0.97 -0.44
N ASN A 258 11.83 1.53 -1.58
CA ASN A 258 12.64 1.56 -2.82
C ASN A 258 13.38 2.89 -3.01
N ASP A 259 12.73 4.03 -2.80
CA ASP A 259 13.39 5.34 -2.82
C ASP A 259 12.90 6.15 -1.63
N LEU A 260 13.80 6.90 -1.02
CA LEU A 260 13.54 7.72 0.17
C LEU A 260 14.45 8.95 0.12
N LYS A 261 13.84 10.13 0.06
CA LYS A 261 14.53 11.41 0.15
C LYS A 261 13.94 12.21 1.29
N LEU A 262 14.80 12.73 2.17
CA LEU A 262 14.43 13.70 3.19
C LEU A 262 15.20 14.99 2.89
N ILE A 263 14.57 16.15 3.10
CA ILE A 263 15.21 17.46 2.93
C ILE A 263 15.10 18.32 4.18
N ASP A 264 16.13 19.11 4.45
CA ASP A 264 16.11 20.14 5.48
C ASP A 264 15.41 21.42 4.98
N LYS A 265 15.18 22.39 5.87
CA LYS A 265 14.57 23.70 5.55
C LYS A 265 15.35 24.56 4.54
N LYS A 266 16.55 24.15 4.14
CA LYS A 266 17.37 24.82 3.14
C LYS A 266 17.41 24.03 1.83
N GLY A 267 16.67 22.94 1.72
CA GLY A 267 16.64 22.05 0.56
C GLY A 267 17.83 21.10 0.47
N ASN A 268 18.63 20.92 1.53
CA ASN A 268 19.70 19.92 1.50
C ASN A 268 19.13 18.53 1.80
N TYR A 269 19.57 17.52 1.04
CA TYR A 269 19.24 16.13 1.35
C TYR A 269 19.82 15.69 2.69
N ILE A 270 18.98 15.12 3.54
CA ILE A 270 19.36 14.50 4.81
C ILE A 270 19.55 13.01 4.56
N GLN A 271 20.77 12.53 4.78
CA GLN A 271 21.05 11.10 4.75
C GLN A 271 20.51 10.45 6.03
N VAL A 272 19.92 9.26 5.90
CA VAL A 272 19.34 8.50 7.02
C VAL A 272 19.78 7.04 6.96
N ASP A 273 19.80 6.37 8.12
CA ASP A 273 19.94 4.92 8.21
C ASP A 273 18.56 4.24 8.21
N ILE A 274 18.30 3.35 7.26
CA ILE A 274 17.01 2.66 7.16
C ILE A 274 17.08 1.35 7.96
N LEU A 275 16.42 1.31 9.12
CA LEU A 275 16.58 0.21 10.09
C LEU A 275 15.99 -1.13 9.65
N ASN A 276 15.18 -1.13 8.59
CA ASN A 276 14.74 -2.33 7.88
C ASN A 276 14.15 -1.87 6.52
N PRO A 277 14.80 -2.12 5.38
CA PRO A 277 14.25 -1.72 4.08
C PRO A 277 13.11 -2.63 3.62
N ASN A 278 12.93 -3.81 4.24
CA ASN A 278 11.92 -4.81 3.90
C ASN A 278 11.07 -5.20 5.12
N PRO A 279 10.38 -4.25 5.79
CA PRO A 279 9.47 -4.57 6.89
C PRO A 279 8.40 -5.56 6.45
N HIS A 280 8.03 -6.45 7.37
CA HIS A 280 6.95 -7.40 7.16
C HIS A 280 6.21 -7.67 8.47
N PHE A 281 5.02 -8.24 8.32
CA PHE A 281 4.33 -8.98 9.37
C PHE A 281 3.94 -10.35 8.79
N THR A 282 3.73 -11.31 9.67
CA THR A 282 3.41 -12.69 9.29
C THR A 282 1.95 -12.99 9.64
N ILE A 283 1.22 -13.54 8.70
CA ILE A 283 -0.12 -14.07 8.93
C ILE A 283 0.00 -15.57 9.20
N ILE A 284 -0.37 -15.98 10.40
CA ILE A 284 -0.36 -17.38 10.84
C ILE A 284 -1.77 -17.94 10.65
N LYS A 285 -1.91 -18.89 9.73
CA LYS A 285 -3.16 -19.61 9.55
C LYS A 285 -3.33 -20.58 10.70
N GLU A 286 -4.31 -20.32 11.54
CA GLU A 286 -4.73 -21.31 12.51
C GLU A 286 -5.44 -22.41 11.73
N ASN A 287 -4.87 -23.62 11.79
CA ASN A 287 -5.66 -24.80 11.52
C ASN A 287 -6.69 -24.89 12.64
N THR A 288 -7.85 -24.25 12.48
CA THR A 288 -9.03 -24.78 13.12
C THR A 288 -9.14 -26.19 12.56
N THR A 289 -9.04 -27.20 13.41
CA THR A 289 -9.62 -28.50 13.08
C THR A 289 -11.11 -28.26 13.04
N ASP A 290 -11.56 -27.62 11.99
CA ASP A 290 -12.95 -27.55 11.65
C ASP A 290 -13.32 -29.00 11.41
N THR A 291 -14.21 -29.54 12.25
CA THR A 291 -14.79 -30.88 12.05
C THR A 291 -15.71 -30.92 10.82
N ASN A 292 -15.51 -30.01 9.86
CA ASN A 292 -16.23 -29.95 8.61
C ASN A 292 -15.48 -30.78 7.60
N ASN A 293 -15.96 -32.02 7.52
CA ASN A 293 -15.78 -32.95 6.42
C ASN A 293 -15.43 -32.27 5.10
N PRO A 294 -14.37 -32.73 4.39
CA PRO A 294 -14.19 -32.32 3.01
C PRO A 294 -15.48 -32.65 2.26
N SER A 295 -15.91 -31.71 1.43
CA SER A 295 -17.14 -31.79 0.65
C SER A 295 -17.07 -32.96 -0.34
N THR A 296 -17.33 -34.17 0.15
CA THR A 296 -17.81 -35.29 -0.65
C THR A 296 -19.26 -35.49 -0.29
N THR A 297 -20.11 -35.26 -1.27
CA THR A 297 -21.55 -35.47 -1.29
C THR A 297 -21.98 -36.83 -0.71
N ASN A 298 -22.19 -36.87 0.60
CA ASN A 298 -23.13 -37.72 1.34
C ASN A 298 -23.04 -37.31 2.82
N SER A 299 -23.94 -36.45 3.27
CA SER A 299 -24.00 -36.03 4.67
C SER A 299 -24.38 -37.22 5.56
N LEU A 300 -23.37 -37.84 6.18
CA LEU A 300 -23.57 -38.90 7.16
C LEU A 300 -24.17 -38.31 8.45
N SER A 301 -25.25 -38.89 8.97
CA SER A 301 -25.90 -38.45 10.22
C SER A 301 -26.02 -39.60 11.22
N ILE A 302 -25.72 -39.33 12.49
CA ILE A 302 -25.72 -40.34 13.57
C ILE A 302 -26.78 -39.96 14.60
N ILE A 303 -27.86 -40.74 14.64
CA ILE A 303 -29.05 -40.43 15.45
C ILE A 303 -29.63 -41.67 16.16
N PRO A 304 -30.17 -41.54 17.37
CA PRO A 304 -30.06 -40.39 18.25
C PRO A 304 -28.65 -40.28 18.86
N ASN A 305 -28.24 -39.07 19.22
CA ASN A 305 -27.08 -38.83 20.05
C ASN A 305 -27.44 -37.69 21.00
N PRO A 306 -27.72 -37.95 22.30
CA PRO A 306 -27.45 -39.19 23.04
C PRO A 306 -28.38 -40.39 22.71
N ALA A 307 -27.90 -41.62 22.87
CA ALA A 307 -28.64 -42.87 22.64
C ALA A 307 -28.78 -43.74 23.90
N THR A 308 -29.89 -44.47 24.02
CA THR A 308 -30.12 -45.44 25.11
C THR A 308 -29.95 -46.88 24.65
N ASP A 309 -30.55 -47.24 23.51
CA ASP A 309 -30.65 -48.64 23.07
C ASP A 309 -30.06 -48.86 21.66
N LEU A 310 -30.34 -47.95 20.73
CA LEU A 310 -29.97 -48.06 19.32
C LEU A 310 -29.44 -46.73 18.78
N ILE A 311 -28.48 -46.83 17.85
CA ILE A 311 -27.99 -45.72 17.02
C ILE A 311 -28.18 -46.10 15.56
N TRP A 312 -28.61 -45.14 14.76
CA TRP A 312 -28.76 -45.22 13.31
C TRP A 312 -27.71 -44.35 12.64
N ILE A 313 -27.10 -44.88 11.58
CA ILE A 313 -26.18 -44.15 10.72
C ILE A 313 -26.89 -43.92 9.37
N GLU A 314 -27.41 -42.72 9.18
CA GLU A 314 -27.99 -42.29 7.90
C GLU A 314 -26.89 -41.87 6.95
N GLY A 315 -27.00 -42.23 5.67
CA GLY A 315 -26.00 -41.90 4.64
C GLY A 315 -24.78 -42.84 4.59
N LEU A 316 -24.80 -43.97 5.32
CA LEU A 316 -23.71 -44.96 5.29
C LEU A 316 -23.59 -45.59 3.89
N SER A 317 -22.41 -45.47 3.26
CA SER A 317 -22.16 -46.07 1.95
C SER A 317 -22.10 -47.60 2.01
N ALA A 318 -22.41 -48.28 0.91
CA ALA A 318 -22.54 -49.74 0.87
C ALA A 318 -21.25 -50.50 1.22
N ASN A 319 -20.08 -49.86 1.10
CA ASN A 319 -18.76 -50.43 1.38
C ASN A 319 -18.15 -49.85 2.67
N ALA A 320 -18.89 -49.06 3.45
CA ALA A 320 -18.37 -48.49 4.67
C ALA A 320 -18.41 -49.47 5.84
N GLU A 321 -17.36 -49.43 6.65
CA GLU A 321 -17.26 -50.17 7.91
C GLU A 321 -17.11 -49.19 9.06
N TRP A 322 -17.63 -49.53 10.23
CA TRP A 322 -17.52 -48.71 11.42
C TRP A 322 -16.98 -49.50 12.60
N SER A 323 -16.33 -48.79 13.51
CA SER A 323 -15.80 -49.31 14.77
C SER A 323 -16.15 -48.34 15.90
N LEU A 324 -16.70 -48.86 16.98
CA LEU A 324 -17.02 -48.11 18.18
C LEU A 324 -15.93 -48.34 19.23
N TYR A 325 -15.34 -47.27 19.74
CA TYR A 325 -14.28 -47.31 20.74
C TYR A 325 -14.73 -46.67 22.05
N ASP A 326 -14.25 -47.18 23.17
CA ASP A 326 -14.33 -46.45 24.44
C ASP A 326 -13.26 -45.34 24.54
N MET A 327 -13.34 -44.53 25.60
CA MET A 327 -12.38 -43.44 25.84
C MET A 327 -10.96 -43.92 26.17
N GLN A 328 -10.73 -45.22 26.35
CA GLN A 328 -9.40 -45.80 26.50
C GLN A 328 -8.86 -46.34 25.17
N GLY A 329 -9.58 -46.15 24.06
CA GLY A 329 -9.19 -46.61 22.73
C GLY A 329 -9.41 -48.10 22.49
N ARG A 330 -10.15 -48.79 23.37
CA ARG A 330 -10.50 -50.20 23.16
C ARG A 330 -11.67 -50.29 22.18
N ASN A 331 -11.52 -51.09 21.13
CA ASN A 331 -12.60 -51.38 20.19
C ASN A 331 -13.65 -52.26 20.90
N ILE A 332 -14.89 -51.78 20.96
CA ILE A 332 -16.02 -52.40 21.64
C ILE A 332 -16.92 -53.14 20.65
N LEU A 333 -17.22 -52.51 19.51
CA LEU A 333 -18.06 -53.06 18.45
C LEU A 333 -17.49 -52.70 17.08
N HIS A 334 -17.73 -53.55 16.10
CA HIS A 334 -17.37 -53.30 14.70
C HIS A 334 -18.35 -54.01 13.77
N ASN A 335 -18.84 -53.31 12.74
CA ASN A 335 -19.75 -53.85 11.73
C ASN A 335 -19.77 -52.91 10.49
N SER A 336 -20.60 -53.22 9.50
CA SER A 336 -20.89 -52.41 8.31
C SER A 336 -22.38 -52.08 8.16
N GLN A 337 -23.21 -52.47 9.13
CA GLN A 337 -24.65 -52.17 9.12
C GLN A 337 -24.95 -50.72 9.54
N ASN A 338 -26.06 -50.15 9.07
CA ASN A 338 -26.48 -48.79 9.42
C ASN A 338 -27.15 -48.67 10.82
N GLN A 339 -27.10 -49.72 11.62
CA GLN A 339 -27.69 -49.79 12.96
C GLN A 339 -26.68 -50.36 13.96
N ILE A 340 -26.56 -49.73 15.12
CA ILE A 340 -25.69 -50.13 16.22
C ILE A 340 -26.56 -50.40 17.46
N ASP A 341 -26.48 -51.61 18.00
CA ASP A 341 -27.06 -51.95 19.30
C ASP A 341 -26.09 -51.57 20.43
N VAL A 342 -26.52 -50.66 21.29
CA VAL A 342 -25.73 -50.10 22.39
C VAL A 342 -26.38 -50.35 23.76
N ALA A 343 -27.51 -51.06 23.82
CA ALA A 343 -28.28 -51.26 25.04
C ALA A 343 -27.49 -51.98 26.15
N ALA A 344 -26.51 -52.81 25.76
CA ALA A 344 -25.66 -53.56 26.68
C ALA A 344 -24.40 -52.79 27.13
N LEU A 345 -24.14 -51.59 26.59
CA LEU A 345 -22.93 -50.82 26.86
C LEU A 345 -23.11 -49.89 28.07
N PRO A 346 -22.07 -49.70 28.90
CA PRO A 346 -22.12 -48.72 29.99
C PRO A 346 -22.39 -47.31 29.48
N ARG A 347 -23.15 -46.53 30.26
CA ARG A 347 -23.35 -45.09 30.02
C ARG A 347 -22.02 -44.37 29.99
N GLY A 348 -21.83 -43.49 29.00
CA GLY A 348 -20.56 -42.82 28.81
C GLY A 348 -20.38 -42.27 27.40
N VAL A 349 -19.18 -41.76 27.14
CA VAL A 349 -18.79 -41.24 25.83
C VAL A 349 -18.03 -42.32 25.08
N TYR A 350 -18.33 -42.46 23.79
CA TYR A 350 -17.69 -43.39 22.86
C TYR A 350 -17.29 -42.65 21.58
N LEU A 351 -16.34 -43.20 20.84
CA LEU A 351 -15.92 -42.71 19.53
C LEU A 351 -16.35 -43.71 18.45
N LEU A 352 -17.20 -43.27 17.52
CA LEU A 352 -17.60 -44.03 16.35
C LEU A 352 -16.71 -43.63 15.17
N GLN A 353 -15.81 -44.53 14.77
CA GLN A 353 -14.97 -44.36 13.58
C GLN A 353 -15.64 -45.04 12.39
N ILE A 354 -15.74 -44.35 11.26
CA ILE A 354 -16.37 -44.86 10.02
C ILE A 354 -15.35 -44.74 8.89
N LYS A 355 -15.04 -45.87 8.27
CA LYS A 355 -14.11 -45.99 7.14
C LYS A 355 -14.90 -46.19 5.86
N HIS A 356 -14.63 -45.38 4.85
CA HIS A 356 -15.20 -45.50 3.51
C HIS A 356 -14.12 -45.23 2.46
N GLU A 357 -14.42 -45.39 1.17
CA GLU A 357 -13.41 -45.29 0.09
C GLU A 357 -12.69 -43.92 0.02
N GLY A 358 -13.33 -42.85 0.52
CA GLY A 358 -12.81 -41.48 0.52
C GLY A 358 -12.05 -41.06 1.78
N GLY A 359 -12.03 -41.89 2.84
CA GLY A 359 -11.36 -41.52 4.09
C GLY A 359 -11.93 -42.19 5.34
N THR A 360 -11.53 -41.66 6.49
CA THR A 360 -12.00 -42.11 7.80
C THR A 360 -12.59 -40.92 8.56
N GLU A 361 -13.86 -41.02 8.96
CA GLU A 361 -14.56 -40.03 9.78
C GLU A 361 -14.67 -40.54 11.22
N VAL A 362 -14.65 -39.64 12.21
CA VAL A 362 -14.77 -39.99 13.63
C VAL A 362 -15.82 -39.10 14.29
N HIS A 363 -16.79 -39.72 14.94
CA HIS A 363 -17.89 -39.03 15.61
C HIS A 363 -17.96 -39.39 17.09
N LYS A 364 -18.25 -38.39 17.93
CA LYS A 364 -18.51 -38.59 19.35
C LYS A 364 -19.95 -39.05 19.56
N VAL A 365 -20.13 -40.15 20.29
CA VAL A 365 -21.45 -40.71 20.66
C VAL A 365 -21.59 -40.71 22.18
N VAL A 366 -22.75 -40.31 22.68
CA VAL A 366 -23.07 -40.29 24.12
C VAL A 366 -24.15 -41.35 24.41
N LEU A 367 -23.87 -42.27 25.33
CA LEU A 367 -24.83 -43.30 25.78
C LEU A 367 -25.43 -42.95 27.14
N GLN A 368 -26.75 -43.05 27.29
CA GLN A 368 -27.54 -42.60 28.45
C GLN A 368 -28.33 -43.66 29.19
#